data_AF-A0A7J3BEV9-F1
#
_entry.id   AF-A0A7J3BEV9-F1
#
_cell.length_a   1.000
_cell.length_b   1.000
_cell.length_c   1.000
_cell.angle_alpha   90.00
_cell.angle_beta   90.00
_cell.angle_gamma   90.00
#
_symmetry.space_group_name_H-M   'P 1'
#
loop_
_entity.id
_entity.type
_entity.pdbx_description
1 polymer ?
#
loop_
_entity_poly.entity_id
_entity_poly.type
_entity_poly.pdbx_seq_one_letter_code
_entity_poly.pdbx_strand_id
1 'polypeptide(L)'
;MSPEVAPAILSALLLTVITIFGYAFTSRIRKATRRHNESKLIISGIVAEFTRRVGEQAVRVDAVQKDVELARREAQQAVSKLDIVSDSLEALSERVEETSGRQEALAKSFIECNERIERLESSHTALRRDVDGIRGLQAAINPAESREGGRTILPSPTGLGRLTPTELQALNVLAEEGPLPATVVQERISKTREHTSRLMKKLYEEGYVERNTDRVPYTYAVNEKLKRLLARASSQAAEENPETAG
;
A
#
# COMPACT_ATOMS: atom_id res chain seq x y z
N MET A 1 47.65 -73.28 105.37
CA MET A 1 47.12 -72.14 104.61
C MET A 1 47.22 -70.92 105.51
N SER A 2 48.12 -69.99 105.20
CA SER A 2 48.26 -68.72 105.93
C SER A 2 47.04 -67.82 105.62
N PRO A 3 46.45 -67.14 106.63
CA PRO A 3 45.24 -66.34 106.44
C PRO A 3 45.43 -65.11 105.54
N GLU A 4 46.66 -64.75 105.17
CA GLU A 4 46.98 -63.57 104.36
C GLU A 4 47.00 -63.81 102.84
N VAL A 5 47.12 -65.05 102.37
CA VAL A 5 47.17 -65.33 100.92
C VAL A 5 45.78 -65.37 100.26
N ALA A 6 44.73 -65.65 101.03
CA ALA A 6 43.35 -65.69 100.55
C ALA A 6 42.85 -64.33 99.97
N PRO A 7 43.03 -63.18 100.65
CA PRO A 7 42.60 -61.89 100.09
C PRO A 7 43.42 -61.47 98.86
N ALA A 8 44.72 -61.79 98.81
CA ALA A 8 45.57 -61.48 97.66
C ALA A 8 45.11 -62.24 96.40
N ILE A 9 44.78 -63.53 96.52
CA ILE A 9 44.27 -64.34 95.42
C ILE A 9 42.89 -63.85 94.95
N LEU A 10 42.01 -63.45 95.88
CA LEU A 10 40.69 -62.89 95.54
C LEU A 10 40.81 -61.57 94.76
N SER A 11 41.72 -60.68 95.18
CA SER A 11 41.96 -59.40 94.51
C SER A 11 42.55 -59.58 93.10
N ALA A 12 43.45 -60.56 92.92
CA ALA A 12 44.01 -60.91 91.63
C ALA A 12 42.94 -61.49 90.69
N LEU A 13 42.07 -62.38 91.20
CA LEU A 13 40.92 -62.90 90.46
C LEU A 13 39.99 -61.75 90.02
N LEU A 14 39.68 -60.82 90.91
CA LEU A 14 38.81 -59.69 90.61
C LEU A 14 39.42 -58.78 89.52
N LEU A 15 40.73 -58.52 89.57
CA LEU A 15 41.47 -57.78 88.53
C LEU A 15 41.46 -58.48 87.17
N THR A 16 41.60 -59.81 87.14
CA THR A 16 41.51 -60.57 85.88
C THR A 16 40.11 -60.52 85.28
N VAL A 17 39.07 -60.61 86.11
CA VAL A 17 37.67 -60.49 85.65
C VAL A 17 37.41 -59.08 85.11
N ILE A 18 37.89 -58.03 85.79
CA ILE A 18 37.74 -56.64 85.33
C ILE A 18 38.48 -56.39 84.02
N THR A 19 39.70 -56.91 83.87
CA THR A 19 40.47 -56.75 82.62
C THR A 19 39.83 -57.50 81.45
N ILE A 20 39.35 -58.73 81.66
CA ILE A 20 38.60 -59.50 80.67
C ILE A 20 37.30 -58.78 80.31
N PHE A 21 36.57 -58.26 81.30
CA PHE A 21 35.33 -57.51 81.08
C PHE A 21 35.59 -56.19 80.34
N GLY A 22 36.64 -55.45 80.70
CA GLY A 22 37.07 -54.23 80.01
C GLY A 22 37.50 -54.50 78.57
N TYR A 23 38.20 -55.61 78.32
CA TYR A 23 38.54 -56.05 76.97
C TYR A 23 37.30 -56.42 76.15
N ALA A 24 36.37 -57.19 76.73
CA ALA A 24 35.11 -57.54 76.09
C ALA A 24 34.26 -56.29 75.78
N PHE A 25 34.17 -55.35 76.73
CA PHE A 25 33.42 -54.10 76.60
C PHE A 25 34.01 -53.18 75.52
N THR A 26 35.33 -52.96 75.53
CA THR A 26 36.00 -52.18 74.48
C THR A 26 35.90 -52.85 73.12
N SER A 27 35.96 -54.19 73.04
CA SER A 27 35.75 -54.92 71.79
C SER A 27 34.32 -54.75 71.24
N ARG A 28 33.30 -54.74 72.12
CA ARG A 28 31.90 -54.51 71.73
C ARG A 28 31.68 -53.08 71.27
N ILE A 29 32.24 -52.09 71.96
CA ILE A 29 32.19 -50.69 71.54
C ILE A 29 32.86 -50.51 70.18
N ARG A 30 34.08 -51.04 69.98
CA ARG A 30 34.78 -50.96 68.69
C ARG A 30 33.95 -51.55 67.53
N LYS A 31 33.24 -52.68 67.76
CA LYS A 31 32.32 -53.26 66.77
C LYS A 31 31.12 -52.35 66.47
N ALA A 32 30.54 -51.71 67.49
CA ALA A 32 29.43 -50.77 67.32
C ALA A 32 29.87 -49.47 66.60
N THR A 33 31.04 -48.93 66.96
CA THR A 33 31.64 -47.75 66.32
C THR A 33 31.94 -48.01 64.84
N ARG A 34 32.38 -49.23 64.49
CA ARG A 34 32.65 -49.60 63.10
C ARG A 34 31.39 -49.53 62.23
N ARG A 35 30.26 -50.10 62.71
CA ARG A 35 28.97 -50.01 62.01
C ARG A 35 28.50 -48.57 61.86
N HIS A 36 28.68 -47.75 62.89
CA HIS A 36 28.31 -46.33 62.83
C HIS A 36 29.15 -45.54 61.82
N ASN A 37 30.46 -45.83 61.72
CA ASN A 37 31.32 -45.22 60.72
C ASN A 37 30.97 -45.65 59.29
N GLU A 38 30.62 -46.92 59.09
CA GLU A 38 30.11 -47.41 57.80
C GLU A 38 28.82 -46.68 57.39
N SER A 39 27.88 -46.50 58.32
CA SER A 39 26.65 -45.71 58.05
C SER A 39 26.95 -44.24 57.76
N LYS A 40 27.91 -43.62 58.48
CA LYS A 40 28.32 -42.23 58.23
C LYS A 40 28.91 -42.04 56.85
N LEU A 41 29.72 -42.98 56.38
CA LEU A 41 30.30 -42.94 55.03
C LEU A 41 29.21 -43.00 53.96
N ILE A 42 28.23 -43.89 54.11
CA ILE A 42 27.10 -44.02 53.19
C ILE A 42 26.25 -42.73 53.19
N ILE A 43 25.89 -42.21 54.37
CA ILE A 43 25.09 -40.98 54.49
C ILE A 43 25.85 -39.78 53.90
N SER A 44 27.15 -39.65 54.19
CA SER A 44 27.97 -38.58 53.62
C SER A 44 28.04 -38.66 52.10
N GLY A 45 28.11 -39.87 51.53
CA GLY A 45 28.05 -40.07 50.09
C GLY A 45 26.70 -39.66 49.50
N ILE A 46 25.59 -40.04 50.15
CA ILE A 46 24.24 -39.65 49.75
C ILE A 46 24.07 -38.12 49.81
N VAL A 47 24.51 -37.49 50.90
CA VAL A 47 24.42 -36.02 51.06
C VAL A 47 25.27 -35.32 50.01
N ALA A 48 26.49 -35.78 49.76
CA ALA A 48 27.35 -35.19 48.72
C ALA A 48 26.72 -35.29 47.32
N GLU A 49 26.15 -36.45 46.98
CA GLU A 49 25.48 -36.66 45.70
C GLU A 49 24.18 -35.86 45.61
N PHE A 50 23.43 -35.73 46.69
CA PHE A 50 22.24 -34.89 46.74
C PHE A 50 22.60 -33.42 46.56
N THR A 51 23.60 -32.90 47.27
CA THR A 51 24.10 -31.53 47.10
C THR A 51 24.56 -31.28 45.66
N ARG A 52 25.27 -32.24 45.04
CA ARG A 52 25.66 -32.18 43.63
C ARG A 52 24.45 -32.08 42.71
N ARG A 53 23.48 -32.99 42.87
CA ARG A 53 22.25 -33.03 42.07
C ARG A 53 21.39 -31.77 42.23
N VAL A 54 21.28 -31.24 43.44
CA VAL A 54 20.57 -29.98 43.72
C VAL A 54 21.26 -28.81 43.02
N GLY A 55 22.60 -28.76 43.05
CA GLY A 55 23.36 -27.75 42.31
C GLY A 55 23.13 -27.84 40.79
N GLU A 56 23.18 -29.04 40.23
CA GLU A 56 22.91 -29.26 38.80
C GLU A 56 21.45 -28.94 38.41
N GLN A 57 20.49 -29.19 39.29
CA GLN A 57 19.11 -28.79 39.08
C GLN A 57 18.93 -27.28 39.16
N ALA A 58 19.59 -26.59 40.10
CA ALA A 58 19.52 -25.14 40.21
C ALA A 58 20.01 -24.45 38.92
N VAL A 59 21.10 -24.94 38.33
CA VAL A 59 21.61 -24.42 37.04
C VAL A 59 20.61 -24.67 35.90
N ARG A 60 20.00 -25.86 35.84
CA ARG A 60 18.97 -26.16 34.84
C ARG A 60 17.72 -25.29 34.99
N VAL A 61 17.29 -25.04 36.22
CA VAL A 61 16.15 -24.15 36.50
C VAL A 61 16.47 -22.72 36.09
N ASP A 62 17.68 -22.21 36.35
CA ASP A 62 18.11 -20.88 35.89
C ASP A 62 18.14 -20.77 34.36
N ALA A 63 18.64 -21.80 33.67
CA ALA A 63 18.61 -21.84 32.20
C ALA A 63 17.18 -21.82 31.66
N VAL A 64 16.30 -22.66 32.19
CA VAL A 64 14.88 -22.70 31.80
C VAL A 64 14.19 -21.36 32.11
N GLN A 65 14.52 -20.72 33.24
CA GLN A 65 13.97 -19.41 33.57
C GLN A 65 14.38 -18.37 32.54
N LYS A 66 15.65 -18.34 32.11
CA LYS A 66 16.13 -17.44 31.05
C LYS A 66 15.43 -17.69 29.72
N ASP A 67 15.25 -18.96 29.34
CA ASP A 67 14.54 -19.32 28.10
C ASP A 67 13.06 -18.89 28.16
N VAL A 68 12.41 -19.05 29.32
CA VAL A 68 11.03 -18.59 29.55
C VAL A 68 10.94 -17.06 29.50
N GLU A 69 11.91 -16.33 30.06
CA GLU A 69 11.96 -14.87 29.98
C GLU A 69 12.17 -14.39 28.54
N LEU A 70 13.02 -15.06 27.77
CA LEU A 70 13.23 -14.77 26.35
C LEU A 70 11.94 -15.01 25.55
N ALA A 71 11.33 -16.19 25.69
CA ALA A 71 10.08 -16.54 25.02
C ALA A 71 8.95 -15.58 25.40
N ARG A 72 8.90 -15.14 26.66
CA ARG A 72 7.94 -14.13 27.13
C ARG A 72 8.15 -12.77 26.45
N ARG A 73 9.41 -12.32 26.28
CA ARG A 73 9.72 -11.06 25.58
C ARG A 73 9.32 -11.14 24.11
N GLU A 74 9.63 -12.26 23.45
CA GLU A 74 9.23 -12.49 22.06
C GLU A 74 7.70 -12.50 21.91
N ALA A 75 6.99 -13.17 22.82
CA ALA A 75 5.53 -13.19 22.85
C ALA A 75 4.95 -11.78 23.08
N GLN A 76 5.51 -10.99 24.01
CA GLN A 76 5.09 -9.61 24.23
C GLN A 76 5.33 -8.73 23.00
N GLN A 77 6.45 -8.91 22.30
CA GLN A 77 6.71 -8.18 21.07
C GLN A 77 5.73 -8.59 19.97
N ALA A 78 5.39 -9.87 19.84
CA ALA A 78 4.36 -10.34 18.92
C ALA A 78 2.99 -9.72 19.24
N VAL A 79 2.61 -9.64 20.51
CA VAL A 79 1.38 -8.97 20.96
C VAL A 79 1.39 -7.49 20.57
N SER A 80 2.48 -6.74 20.84
CA SER A 80 2.55 -5.33 20.44
C SER A 80 2.44 -5.11 18.93
N LYS A 81 2.94 -6.04 18.11
CA LYS A 81 2.78 -5.99 16.66
C LYS A 81 1.33 -6.26 16.26
N LEU A 82 0.64 -7.15 16.95
CA LEU A 82 -0.78 -7.42 16.73
C LEU A 82 -1.64 -6.21 17.12
N ASP A 83 -1.31 -5.51 18.20
CA ASP A 83 -2.00 -4.28 18.60
C ASP A 83 -1.91 -3.22 17.50
N ILE A 84 -0.70 -2.97 16.96
CA ILE A 84 -0.50 -2.02 15.84
C ILE A 84 -1.32 -2.42 14.60
N VAL A 85 -1.37 -3.71 14.28
CA VAL A 85 -2.17 -4.23 13.15
C VAL A 85 -3.66 -4.06 13.42
N SER A 86 -4.11 -4.30 14.66
CA SER A 86 -5.49 -4.09 15.08
C SER A 86 -5.91 -2.63 14.94
N ASP A 87 -5.09 -1.69 15.44
CA ASP A 87 -5.33 -0.26 15.31
C ASP A 87 -5.40 0.17 13.83
N SER A 88 -4.52 -0.41 13.00
CA SER A 88 -4.51 -0.14 11.56
C SER A 88 -5.75 -0.71 10.85
N LEU A 89 -6.26 -1.86 11.30
CA LEU A 89 -7.49 -2.46 10.79
C LEU A 89 -8.73 -1.65 11.19
N GLU A 90 -8.75 -1.12 12.42
CA GLU A 90 -9.83 -0.25 12.88
C GLU A 90 -9.87 1.05 12.05
N ALA A 91 -8.72 1.70 11.86
CA ALA A 91 -8.61 2.88 11.00
C ALA A 91 -8.96 2.58 9.53
N LEU A 92 -8.60 1.39 9.02
CA LEU A 92 -8.97 0.98 7.67
C LEU A 92 -10.48 0.73 7.56
N SER A 93 -11.09 0.11 8.57
CA SER A 93 -12.54 -0.11 8.63
C SER A 93 -13.30 1.20 8.61
N GLU A 94 -12.88 2.18 9.41
CA GLU A 94 -13.47 3.53 9.42
C GLU A 94 -13.35 4.20 8.04
N ARG A 95 -12.19 4.11 7.39
CA ARG A 95 -12.00 4.64 6.02
C ARG A 95 -12.84 3.92 4.98
N VAL A 96 -13.04 2.62 5.12
CA VAL A 96 -13.92 1.84 4.23
C VAL A 96 -15.37 2.26 4.42
N GLU A 97 -15.83 2.45 5.65
CA GLU A 97 -17.17 2.97 5.93
C GLU A 97 -17.36 4.39 5.37
N GLU A 98 -16.38 5.28 5.56
CA GLU A 98 -16.43 6.64 5.01
C GLU A 98 -16.48 6.62 3.48
N THR A 99 -15.60 5.84 2.83
CA THR A 99 -15.57 5.75 1.36
C THR A 99 -16.83 5.11 0.80
N SER A 100 -17.38 4.09 1.47
CA SER A 100 -18.67 3.49 1.13
C SER A 100 -19.81 4.51 1.25
N GLY A 101 -19.85 5.27 2.34
CA GLY A 101 -20.84 6.34 2.54
C GLY A 101 -20.74 7.43 1.46
N ARG A 102 -19.51 7.83 1.08
CA ARG A 102 -19.27 8.75 -0.05
C ARG A 102 -19.70 8.16 -1.38
N GLN A 103 -19.48 6.86 -1.63
CA GLN A 103 -19.94 6.19 -2.84
C GLN A 103 -21.47 6.18 -2.93
N GLU A 104 -22.16 5.91 -1.83
CA GLU A 104 -23.63 5.95 -1.79
C GLU A 104 -24.17 7.37 -2.06
N ALA A 105 -23.55 8.39 -1.45
CA ALA A 105 -23.91 9.79 -1.71
C ALA A 105 -23.66 10.18 -3.19
N LEU A 106 -22.55 9.74 -3.77
CA LEU A 106 -22.25 9.91 -5.19
C LEU A 106 -23.29 9.23 -6.07
N ALA A 107 -23.66 7.99 -5.76
CA ALA A 107 -24.68 7.24 -6.49
C ALA A 107 -26.04 7.98 -6.48
N LYS A 108 -26.46 8.50 -5.31
CA LYS A 108 -27.67 9.33 -5.19
C LYS A 108 -27.58 10.59 -6.07
N SER A 109 -26.47 11.31 -6.00
CA SER A 109 -26.26 12.51 -6.82
C SER A 109 -26.22 12.21 -8.33
N PHE A 110 -25.73 11.04 -8.73
CA PHE A 110 -25.69 10.62 -10.12
C PHE A 110 -27.09 10.31 -10.66
N ILE A 111 -27.93 9.64 -9.85
CA ILE A 111 -29.34 9.40 -10.18
C ILE A 111 -30.06 10.74 -10.34
N GLU A 112 -29.89 11.68 -9.40
CA GLU A 112 -30.49 13.01 -9.48
C GLU A 112 -30.02 13.78 -10.73
N CYS A 113 -28.72 13.70 -11.05
CA CYS A 113 -28.16 14.32 -12.24
C CYS A 113 -28.78 13.76 -13.52
N ASN A 114 -28.92 12.43 -13.61
CA ASN A 114 -29.58 11.79 -14.75
C ASN A 114 -31.04 12.24 -14.88
N GLU A 115 -31.79 12.33 -13.79
CA GLU A 115 -33.18 12.85 -13.82
C GLU A 115 -33.23 14.32 -14.28
N ARG A 116 -32.23 15.13 -13.93
CA ARG A 116 -32.12 16.51 -14.41
C ARG A 116 -31.77 16.56 -15.90
N ILE A 117 -30.91 15.67 -16.37
CA ILE A 117 -30.57 15.54 -17.79
C ILE A 117 -31.81 15.13 -18.59
N GLU A 118 -32.58 14.15 -18.13
CA GLU A 118 -33.81 13.71 -18.82
C GLU A 118 -34.88 14.82 -18.89
N ARG A 119 -35.02 15.60 -17.80
CA ARG A 119 -35.86 16.81 -17.80
C ARG A 119 -35.36 17.90 -18.74
N LEU A 120 -34.04 18.06 -18.85
CA LEU A 120 -33.43 19.02 -19.74
C LEU A 120 -33.58 18.60 -21.21
N GLU A 121 -33.41 17.32 -21.51
CA GLU A 121 -33.61 16.75 -22.84
C GLU A 121 -35.06 16.91 -23.29
N SER A 122 -36.03 16.57 -22.43
CA SER A 122 -37.45 16.79 -22.72
C SER A 122 -37.77 18.27 -22.95
N SER A 123 -37.25 19.18 -22.12
CA SER A 123 -37.38 20.63 -22.32
C SER A 123 -36.76 21.10 -23.64
N HIS A 124 -35.59 20.59 -23.99
CA HIS A 124 -34.91 20.91 -25.25
C HIS A 124 -35.70 20.39 -26.47
N THR A 125 -36.31 19.20 -26.39
CA THR A 125 -37.18 18.70 -27.47
C THR A 125 -38.46 19.50 -27.61
N ALA A 126 -39.05 19.98 -26.50
CA ALA A 126 -40.23 20.85 -26.53
C ALA A 126 -39.88 22.20 -27.17
N LEU A 127 -38.82 22.86 -26.70
CA LEU A 127 -38.35 24.12 -27.24
C LEU A 127 -37.97 23.99 -28.73
N ARG A 128 -37.35 22.87 -29.13
CA ARG A 128 -37.04 22.60 -30.54
C ARG A 128 -38.30 22.50 -31.39
N ARG A 129 -39.36 21.84 -30.91
CA ARG A 129 -40.65 21.81 -31.62
C ARG A 129 -41.25 23.19 -31.77
N ASP A 130 -41.19 24.01 -30.72
CA ASP A 130 -41.69 25.39 -30.77
C ASP A 130 -40.91 26.24 -31.78
N VAL A 131 -39.59 26.12 -31.81
CA VAL A 131 -38.72 26.79 -32.79
C VAL A 131 -39.00 26.31 -34.22
N ASP A 132 -39.18 25.01 -34.44
CA ASP A 132 -39.54 24.45 -35.75
C ASP A 132 -40.94 24.91 -36.19
N GLY A 133 -41.89 25.05 -35.25
CA GLY A 133 -43.22 25.62 -35.50
C GLY A 133 -43.17 27.09 -35.90
N ILE A 134 -42.36 27.91 -35.20
CA ILE A 134 -42.14 29.32 -35.53
C ILE A 134 -41.45 29.46 -36.89
N ARG A 135 -40.44 28.63 -37.19
CA ARG A 135 -39.82 28.59 -38.53
C ARG A 135 -40.81 28.18 -39.61
N GLY A 136 -41.69 27.22 -39.36
CA GLY A 136 -42.75 26.83 -40.29
C GLY A 136 -43.71 27.98 -40.58
N LEU A 137 -44.07 28.76 -39.56
CA LEU A 137 -44.89 29.98 -39.71
C LEU A 137 -44.13 31.09 -40.46
N GLN A 138 -42.84 31.29 -40.19
CA GLN A 138 -42.00 32.24 -40.94
C GLN A 138 -41.81 31.83 -42.40
N ALA A 139 -41.68 30.54 -42.71
CA ALA A 139 -41.59 30.01 -44.08
C ALA A 139 -42.91 30.16 -44.85
N ALA A 140 -44.05 30.08 -44.17
CA ALA A 140 -45.37 30.38 -44.76
C ALA A 140 -45.57 31.88 -45.03
N ILE A 141 -44.91 32.76 -44.28
CA ILE A 141 -44.97 34.22 -44.45
C ILE A 141 -43.94 34.72 -45.50
N ASN A 142 -42.79 34.04 -45.65
CA ASN A 142 -41.74 34.37 -46.62
C ASN A 142 -41.41 33.16 -47.53
N PRO A 143 -42.01 33.05 -48.74
CA PRO A 143 -41.85 31.87 -49.59
C PRO A 143 -40.50 31.73 -50.33
N ALA A 144 -39.52 32.61 -50.07
CA ALA A 144 -38.35 32.76 -50.94
C ALA A 144 -37.05 32.08 -50.45
N GLU A 145 -36.97 31.58 -49.22
CA GLU A 145 -35.74 30.99 -48.68
C GLU A 145 -35.96 29.61 -48.06
N SER A 146 -36.38 28.64 -48.87
CA SER A 146 -36.38 27.22 -48.46
C SER A 146 -36.35 26.29 -49.66
N ARG A 147 -35.28 26.39 -50.46
CA ARG A 147 -34.84 25.31 -51.33
C ARG A 147 -33.32 25.26 -51.33
N GLU A 148 -32.77 24.59 -50.32
CA GLU A 148 -31.60 23.72 -50.50
C GLU A 148 -31.41 22.87 -49.25
N GLY A 149 -31.90 21.64 -49.35
CA GLY A 149 -31.54 20.59 -48.41
C GLY A 149 -30.08 20.19 -48.59
N GLY A 150 -29.41 20.00 -47.46
CA GLY A 150 -28.44 18.93 -47.28
C GLY A 150 -27.34 18.81 -48.33
N ARG A 151 -26.45 19.81 -48.40
CA ARG A 151 -25.05 19.51 -48.70
C ARG A 151 -24.26 19.75 -47.42
N THR A 152 -23.53 18.72 -47.01
CA THR A 152 -22.38 18.80 -46.10
C THR A 152 -21.71 20.16 -46.27
N ILE A 153 -21.86 21.04 -45.28
CA ILE A 153 -21.09 22.28 -45.24
C ILE A 153 -19.65 21.83 -45.01
N LEU A 154 -18.94 21.65 -46.12
CA LEU A 154 -17.50 21.89 -46.17
C LEU A 154 -17.29 23.22 -45.43
N PRO A 155 -16.49 23.28 -44.35
CA PRO A 155 -16.32 24.53 -43.65
C PRO A 155 -15.75 25.54 -44.64
N SER A 156 -16.56 26.57 -44.92
CA SER A 156 -16.12 27.70 -45.71
C SER A 156 -14.98 28.40 -44.96
N PRO A 157 -14.04 29.05 -45.67
CA PRO A 157 -12.78 29.55 -45.12
C PRO A 157 -12.90 30.72 -44.12
N THR A 158 -14.10 31.01 -43.62
CA THR A 158 -14.42 32.08 -42.67
C THR A 158 -14.34 31.62 -41.21
N GLY A 159 -14.04 30.34 -40.94
CA GLY A 159 -13.96 29.76 -39.58
C GLY A 159 -12.66 30.04 -38.81
N LEU A 160 -11.64 30.61 -39.46
CA LEU A 160 -10.32 30.88 -38.85
C LEU A 160 -10.39 31.84 -37.66
N GLY A 161 -11.41 32.70 -37.59
CA GLY A 161 -11.62 33.65 -36.48
C GLY A 161 -12.22 33.05 -35.20
N ARG A 162 -12.62 31.77 -35.20
CA ARG A 162 -13.19 31.10 -34.01
C ARG A 162 -12.21 30.14 -33.31
N LEU A 163 -11.00 29.98 -33.84
CA LEU A 163 -10.04 29.06 -33.24
C LEU A 163 -9.47 29.65 -31.96
N THR A 164 -9.38 28.83 -30.93
CA THR A 164 -8.72 29.18 -29.67
C THR A 164 -7.21 29.33 -29.90
N PRO A 165 -6.48 30.12 -29.10
CA PRO A 165 -5.04 30.33 -29.30
C PRO A 165 -4.25 29.01 -29.31
N THR A 166 -4.69 28.01 -28.53
CA THR A 166 -4.08 26.67 -28.49
C THR A 166 -4.33 25.87 -29.77
N GLU A 167 -5.49 26.04 -30.41
CA GLU A 167 -5.83 25.39 -31.69
C GLU A 167 -4.95 25.92 -32.82
N LEU A 168 -4.75 27.24 -32.89
CA LEU A 168 -3.86 27.87 -33.86
C LEU A 168 -2.41 27.42 -33.68
N GLN A 169 -1.93 27.36 -32.43
CA GLN A 169 -0.59 26.90 -32.12
C GLN A 169 -0.36 25.45 -32.59
N ALA A 170 -1.32 24.55 -32.34
CA ALA A 170 -1.21 23.16 -32.77
C ALA A 170 -1.24 23.02 -34.29
N LEU A 171 -2.06 23.81 -34.99
CA LEU A 171 -2.09 23.83 -36.46
C LEU A 171 -0.79 24.38 -37.06
N ASN A 172 -0.18 25.39 -36.44
CA ASN A 172 1.09 25.95 -36.91
C ASN A 172 2.23 24.92 -36.81
N VAL A 173 2.32 24.20 -35.68
CA VAL A 173 3.29 23.11 -35.50
C VAL A 173 3.13 22.03 -36.57
N LEU A 174 1.89 21.61 -36.86
CA LEU A 174 1.61 20.61 -37.89
C LEU A 174 1.86 21.14 -39.32
N ALA A 175 1.74 22.45 -39.54
CA ALA A 175 2.02 23.07 -40.83
C ALA A 175 3.53 23.17 -41.10
N GLU A 176 4.34 23.43 -40.06
CA GLU A 176 5.80 23.57 -40.14
C GLU A 176 6.52 22.21 -40.14
N GLU A 177 6.17 21.31 -39.22
CA GLU A 177 6.87 20.04 -39.00
C GLU A 177 6.25 18.85 -39.75
N GLY A 178 5.05 19.02 -40.31
CA GLY A 178 4.38 18.00 -41.12
C GLY A 178 3.62 16.94 -40.29
N PRO A 179 3.43 15.73 -40.83
CA PRO A 179 2.64 14.69 -40.18
C PRO A 179 3.28 14.21 -38.87
N LEU A 180 2.68 14.57 -37.73
CA LEU A 180 3.22 14.27 -36.41
C LEU A 180 2.24 13.48 -35.54
N PRO A 181 2.73 12.63 -34.62
CA PRO A 181 1.87 12.00 -33.62
C PRO A 181 1.47 13.00 -32.54
N ALA A 182 0.29 12.78 -31.92
CA ALA A 182 -0.26 13.69 -30.90
C ALA A 182 0.69 13.94 -29.71
N THR A 183 1.59 13.00 -29.39
CA THR A 183 2.59 13.16 -28.33
C THR A 183 3.62 14.25 -28.65
N VAL A 184 4.05 14.37 -29.91
CA VAL A 184 5.01 15.40 -30.32
C VAL A 184 4.32 16.77 -30.32
N VAL A 185 3.08 16.83 -30.80
CA VAL A 185 2.26 18.06 -30.75
C VAL A 185 2.07 18.51 -29.30
N GLN A 186 1.81 17.57 -28.39
CA GLN A 186 1.68 17.84 -26.95
C GLN A 186 2.93 18.53 -26.39
N GLU A 187 4.13 18.04 -26.71
CA GLU A 187 5.41 18.62 -26.27
C GLU A 187 5.56 20.07 -26.76
N ARG A 188 5.15 20.35 -28.00
CA ARG A 188 5.22 21.70 -28.59
C ARG A 188 4.24 22.69 -27.98
N ILE A 189 3.01 22.26 -27.68
CA ILE A 189 1.98 23.14 -27.09
C ILE A 189 2.04 23.20 -25.55
N SER A 190 2.90 22.39 -24.90
CA SER A 190 3.05 22.31 -23.44
C SER A 190 1.72 22.12 -22.69
N LYS A 191 0.82 21.28 -23.23
CA LYS A 191 -0.47 20.92 -22.61
C LYS A 191 -0.46 19.47 -22.12
N THR A 192 -1.48 19.10 -21.34
CA THR A 192 -1.66 17.72 -20.90
C THR A 192 -2.01 16.79 -22.07
N ARG A 193 -1.68 15.50 -21.94
CA ARG A 193 -1.99 14.46 -22.93
C ARG A 193 -3.48 14.37 -23.25
N GLU A 194 -4.33 14.53 -22.25
CA GLU A 194 -5.79 14.51 -22.42
C GLU A 194 -6.27 15.70 -23.23
N HIS A 195 -5.81 16.91 -22.86
CA HIS A 195 -6.23 18.13 -23.55
C HIS A 195 -5.81 18.11 -25.02
N THR A 196 -4.58 17.66 -25.31
CA THR A 196 -4.07 17.51 -26.68
C THR A 196 -4.87 16.48 -27.47
N SER A 197 -5.25 15.36 -26.85
CA SER A 197 -6.07 14.33 -27.51
C SER A 197 -7.46 14.84 -27.85
N ARG A 198 -8.10 15.59 -26.94
CA ARG A 198 -9.41 16.23 -27.17
C ARG A 198 -9.31 17.29 -28.27
N LEU A 199 -8.25 18.09 -28.25
CA LEU A 199 -7.94 19.10 -29.25
C LEU A 199 -7.77 18.50 -30.65
N MET A 200 -6.94 17.46 -30.79
CA MET A 200 -6.72 16.77 -32.07
C MET A 200 -7.99 16.09 -32.59
N LYS A 201 -8.82 15.53 -31.70
CA LYS A 201 -10.13 14.98 -32.07
C LYS A 201 -11.06 16.07 -32.61
N LYS A 202 -11.13 17.22 -31.93
CA LYS A 202 -11.94 18.36 -32.36
C LYS A 202 -11.48 18.90 -33.73
N LEU A 203 -10.19 19.11 -33.92
CA LEU A 203 -9.63 19.59 -35.20
C LEU A 203 -9.86 18.62 -36.36
N TYR A 204 -9.90 17.32 -36.07
CA TYR A 204 -10.27 16.28 -37.04
C TYR A 204 -11.76 16.32 -37.39
N GLU A 205 -12.64 16.44 -36.39
CA GLU A 205 -14.09 16.55 -36.60
C GLU A 205 -14.48 17.82 -37.36
N GLU A 206 -13.76 18.92 -37.12
CA GLU A 206 -13.93 20.19 -37.82
C GLU A 206 -13.28 20.21 -39.22
N GLY A 207 -12.51 19.17 -39.58
CA GLY A 207 -11.91 19.01 -40.90
C GLY A 207 -10.65 19.83 -41.16
N TYR A 208 -10.03 20.40 -40.11
CA TYR A 208 -8.76 21.12 -40.22
C TYR A 208 -7.56 20.19 -40.36
N VAL A 209 -7.66 18.99 -39.78
CA VAL A 209 -6.57 18.01 -39.69
C VAL A 209 -7.07 16.64 -40.14
N GLU A 210 -6.26 15.92 -40.89
CA GLU A 210 -6.49 14.54 -41.29
C GLU A 210 -5.65 13.60 -40.41
N ARG A 211 -6.23 12.46 -40.01
CA ARG A 211 -5.52 11.44 -39.20
C ARG A 211 -5.17 10.25 -40.08
N ASN A 212 -3.89 9.88 -40.08
CA ASN A 212 -3.46 8.62 -40.68
C ASN A 212 -3.62 7.50 -39.62
N THR A 213 -4.46 6.51 -39.95
CA THR A 213 -4.80 5.36 -39.09
C THR A 213 -4.02 4.10 -39.48
N ASP A 214 -3.09 4.18 -40.44
CA ASP A 214 -2.35 3.05 -40.97
C ASP A 214 -1.37 2.47 -39.93
N ARG A 215 -0.92 3.28 -38.97
CA ARG A 215 0.03 2.91 -37.93
C ARG A 215 -0.32 3.55 -36.58
N VAL A 216 0.01 2.85 -35.51
CA VAL A 216 -0.09 3.36 -34.13
C VAL A 216 1.33 3.74 -33.65
N PRO A 217 1.52 4.94 -33.04
CA PRO A 217 0.53 5.97 -32.77
C PRO A 217 0.05 6.69 -34.04
N TYR A 218 -1.22 7.10 -34.05
CA TYR A 218 -1.81 7.85 -35.17
C TYR A 218 -1.06 9.16 -35.41
N THR A 219 -0.85 9.49 -36.68
CA THR A 219 -0.23 10.76 -37.10
C THR A 219 -1.29 11.70 -37.66
N TYR A 220 -1.07 12.99 -37.44
CA TYR A 220 -1.98 14.07 -37.78
C TYR A 220 -1.30 14.99 -38.79
N ALA A 221 -2.00 15.33 -39.88
CA ALA A 221 -1.50 16.23 -40.91
C ALA A 221 -2.54 17.33 -41.20
N VAL A 222 -2.08 18.55 -41.45
CA VAL A 222 -2.98 19.66 -41.84
C VAL A 222 -3.59 19.37 -43.22
N ASN A 223 -4.89 19.66 -43.39
CA ASN A 223 -5.54 19.51 -44.69
C ASN A 223 -4.88 20.43 -45.73
N GLU A 224 -4.66 19.92 -46.95
CA GLU A 224 -4.07 20.67 -48.06
C GLU A 224 -4.80 22.00 -48.36
N LYS A 225 -6.11 22.07 -48.12
CA LYS A 225 -6.88 23.32 -48.25
C LYS A 225 -6.50 24.35 -47.20
N LEU A 226 -6.29 23.92 -45.96
CA LEU A 226 -5.90 24.80 -44.84
C LEU A 226 -4.44 25.24 -44.98
N LYS A 227 -3.56 24.34 -45.44
CA LYS A 227 -2.15 24.64 -45.72
C LYS A 227 -2.00 25.79 -46.73
N ARG A 228 -2.83 25.82 -47.77
CA ARG A 228 -2.88 26.92 -48.75
C ARG A 228 -3.37 28.24 -48.14
N LEU A 229 -4.31 28.19 -47.20
CA LEU A 229 -4.81 29.39 -46.51
C LEU A 229 -3.79 29.95 -45.52
N LEU A 230 -3.13 29.08 -44.76
CA LEU A 230 -2.04 29.46 -43.85
C LEU A 230 -0.87 30.05 -44.64
N ALA A 231 -0.49 29.44 -45.78
CA ALA A 231 0.54 29.99 -46.66
C ALA A 231 0.16 31.36 -47.24
N ARG A 232 -1.12 31.58 -47.57
CA ARG A 232 -1.61 32.87 -48.05
C ARG A 232 -1.65 33.93 -46.94
N ALA A 233 -2.01 33.53 -45.72
CA ALA A 233 -2.00 34.40 -44.55
C ALA A 233 -0.57 34.77 -44.12
N SER A 234 0.38 33.82 -44.19
CA SER A 234 1.79 34.10 -43.91
C SER A 234 2.47 34.90 -45.02
N SER A 235 2.08 34.73 -46.29
CA SER A 235 2.56 35.60 -47.37
C SER A 235 1.99 37.02 -47.29
N GLN A 236 0.73 37.19 -46.87
CA GLN A 236 0.15 38.52 -46.64
C GLN A 236 0.76 39.22 -45.41
N ALA A 237 1.12 38.47 -44.37
CA ALA A 237 1.87 39.01 -43.23
C ALA A 237 3.33 39.38 -43.58
N ALA A 238 3.90 38.81 -44.65
CA ALA A 238 5.23 39.14 -45.15
C ALA A 238 5.24 40.34 -46.13
N GLU A 239 4.08 40.69 -46.70
CA GLU A 239 3.94 41.77 -47.70
C GLU A 239 3.45 43.10 -47.07
N GLU A 240 2.98 43.08 -45.81
CA GLU A 240 2.56 44.26 -45.04
C GLU A 240 3.63 44.78 -44.06
N ASN A 241 4.91 44.45 -44.29
CA ASN A 241 6.00 45.11 -43.57
C ASN A 241 7.16 45.55 -44.46
N PRO A 242 6.98 46.57 -45.32
CA PRO A 242 8.02 47.52 -45.60
C PRO A 242 7.93 48.68 -44.59
N GLU A 243 9.08 49.03 -44.00
CA GLU A 243 9.32 50.22 -43.16
C GLU A 243 9.03 50.08 -41.64
N THR A 244 10.08 49.71 -40.92
CA THR A 244 10.80 50.71 -40.10
C THR A 244 12.24 50.25 -39.87
N ALA A 245 13.15 51.02 -40.47
CA ALA A 245 14.59 50.94 -40.27
C ALA A 245 14.99 51.47 -38.88
N GLY A 246 16.09 50.93 -38.35
CA GLY A 246 16.79 51.39 -37.15
C GLY A 246 17.98 50.50 -36.84
#